data_AF-A0A2W5YN36-F1
#
_entry.id   AF-A0A2W5YN36-F1
#
_cell.length_a   1.000
_cell.length_b   1.000
_cell.length_c   1.000
_cell.angle_alpha   90.00
_cell.angle_beta   90.00
_cell.angle_gamma   90.00
#
_symmetry.space_group_name_H-M   'P 1'
#
loop_
_entity.id
_entity.type
_entity.pdbx_description
1 polymer ?
#
loop_
_entity_poly.entity_id
_entity_poly.type
_entity_poly.pdbx_seq_one_letter_code
_entity_poly.pdbx_strand_id
1 'polypeptide(L)' 'MSAAEFIQKLEAMPESERERIFATLVENQEWREDLVDLMTIADRREEPSRPIDEVFKDLKIDA' A
#
# COMPACT_ATOMS: atom_id res chain seq x y z
N MET A 1 -3.52 18.48 8.76
CA MET A 1 -4.55 17.84 7.95
C MET A 1 -4.45 16.34 8.22
N SER A 2 -5.51 15.71 8.71
CA SER A 2 -5.54 14.26 8.95
C SER A 2 -5.76 13.51 7.63
N ALA A 3 -5.47 12.20 7.61
CA ALA A 3 -5.77 11.36 6.45
C ALA A 3 -7.27 11.38 6.08
N ALA A 4 -8.15 11.43 7.09
CA ALA A 4 -9.59 11.52 6.88
C ALA A 4 -10.01 12.86 6.24
N GLU A 5 -9.44 13.98 6.68
CA GLU A 5 -9.68 15.30 6.08
C GLU A 5 -9.16 15.39 4.64
N PHE A 6 -8.04 14.73 4.36
CA PHE A 6 -7.49 14.64 3.01
C PHE A 6 -8.42 13.84 2.09
N ILE A 7 -8.89 12.67 2.53
CA ILE A 7 -9.81 11.82 1.77
C ILE A 7 -11.11 12.55 1.46
N GLN A 8 -11.73 13.21 2.45
CA GLN A 8 -12.96 13.97 2.23
C GLN A 8 -12.78 15.10 1.21
N LYS A 9 -11.62 15.78 1.22
CA LYS A 9 -11.31 16.79 0.22
C LYS A 9 -11.11 16.19 -1.16
N LEU A 10 -10.44 15.05 -1.25
CA LEU A 10 -10.25 14.32 -2.50
C LEU A 10 -11.60 13.89 -3.08
N GLU A 11 -12.49 13.30 -2.28
CA GLU A 11 -13.82 12.86 -2.70
C GLU A 11 -14.72 14.00 -3.16
N ALA A 12 -14.56 15.19 -2.56
CA ALA A 12 -15.30 16.40 -2.94
C ALA A 12 -14.79 17.06 -4.23
N MET A 13 -13.62 16.66 -4.75
CA MET A 13 -13.07 17.23 -5.98
C MET A 13 -13.80 16.72 -7.24
N PRO A 14 -13.87 17.54 -8.30
CA PRO A 14 -14.28 17.09 -9.62
C PRO A 14 -13.46 15.88 -10.08
N GLU A 15 -14.10 14.96 -10.82
CA GLU A 15 -13.45 13.75 -11.33
C GLU A 15 -12.15 14.06 -12.08
N SER A 16 -12.15 15.09 -12.94
CA SER A 16 -10.96 15.51 -13.69
C SER A 16 -9.79 15.97 -12.81
N GLU A 17 -10.06 16.49 -11.61
CA GLU A 17 -9.01 16.88 -10.67
C GLU A 17 -8.49 15.67 -9.90
N ARG A 18 -9.39 14.75 -9.50
CA ARG A 18 -9.00 13.46 -8.90
C ARG A 18 -8.14 12.64 -9.84
N GLU A 19 -8.51 12.56 -11.11
CA GLU A 19 -7.74 11.84 -12.14
C GLU A 19 -6.31 12.38 -12.28
N ARG A 20 -6.12 13.70 -12.22
CA ARG A 20 -4.77 14.28 -12.26
C ARG A 20 -3.94 13.88 -11.05
N ILE A 21 -4.54 13.89 -9.86
CA ILE A 21 -3.86 13.47 -8.63
C ILE A 21 -3.45 12.00 -8.74
N PHE A 22 -4.36 11.13 -9.18
CA PHE A 22 -4.03 9.72 -9.39
C PHE A 22 -2.98 9.51 -10.48
N ALA A 23 -3.05 10.27 -11.58
CA ALA A 23 -2.03 10.23 -12.63
C ALA A 23 -0.65 10.60 -12.07
N THR A 24 -0.54 11.67 -11.28
CA THR A 24 0.72 12.06 -10.63
C THR A 24 1.23 10.98 -9.66
N LEU A 25 0.33 10.32 -8.92
CA LEU A 25 0.69 9.21 -8.03
C LEU A 25 1.26 8.01 -8.79
N VAL A 26 0.70 7.70 -9.96
CA VAL A 26 1.12 6.57 -10.80
C VAL A 26 2.36 6.89 -11.63
N GLU A 27 2.53 8.14 -12.07
CA GLU A 27 3.69 8.58 -12.87
C GLU A 27 4.99 8.53 -12.07
N ASN A 28 4.93 8.83 -10.77
CA ASN A 28 6.08 8.68 -9.89
C ASN A 28 6.33 7.18 -9.62
N GLN A 29 7.52 6.71 -9.99
CA GLN A 29 7.87 5.29 -9.86
C GLN A 29 7.90 4.82 -8.40
N GLU A 30 8.53 5.57 -7.51
CA GLU A 30 8.66 5.22 -6.09
C GLU A 30 7.27 5.10 -5.46
N TRP A 31 6.39 6.07 -5.71
CA TRP A 31 5.04 6.06 -5.15
C TRP A 31 4.18 4.93 -5.72
N ARG A 32 4.36 4.59 -6.99
CA ARG A 32 3.68 3.44 -7.60
C ARG A 32 4.14 2.13 -6.99
N GLU A 33 5.43 1.97 -6.72
CA GLU A 33 5.97 0.79 -6.03
C GLU A 33 5.37 0.68 -4.62
N ASP A 34 5.36 1.78 -3.86
CA ASP A 34 4.73 1.83 -2.53
C ASP A 34 3.24 1.47 -2.56
N LEU A 35 2.49 1.95 -3.57
CA LEU A 35 1.08 1.62 -3.72
C LEU A 35 0.85 0.11 -3.95
N VAL A 36 1.70 -0.53 -4.76
CA VAL A 36 1.63 -1.98 -5.00
C VAL A 36 1.95 -2.76 -3.74
N ASP A 37 2.95 -2.31 -2.97
CA ASP A 37 3.30 -2.92 -1.69
C ASP A 37 2.15 -2.82 -0.68
N LEU A 38 1.50 -1.65 -0.59
CA LEU A 38 0.33 -1.46 0.27
C LEU A 38 -0.83 -2.38 -0.12
N MET A 39 -1.11 -2.54 -1.41
CA MET A 39 -2.12 -3.49 -1.89
C MET A 39 -1.76 -4.93 -1.52
N THR A 40 -0.50 -5.32 -1.73
CA THR A 40 0.01 -6.64 -1.39
C THR A 40 -0.15 -6.93 0.10
N ILE A 41 0.18 -5.96 0.96
CA ILE A 41 0.01 -6.10 2.42
C ILE A 41 -1.48 -6.23 2.78
N ALA A 42 -2.35 -5.44 2.15
CA ALA A 42 -3.78 -5.48 2.41
C ALA A 42 -4.38 -6.85 2.05
N ASP A 43 -4.03 -7.39 0.89
CA ASP A 43 -4.49 -8.71 0.42
C ASP A 43 -4.01 -9.83 1.33
N ARG A 44 -2.80 -9.70 1.89
CA ARG A 44 -2.18 -10.71 2.75
C ARG A 44 -2.52 -10.53 4.23
N ARG A 45 -3.35 -9.54 4.59
CA ARG A 45 -3.64 -9.19 5.98
C ARG A 45 -4.38 -10.30 6.74
N GLU A 46 -5.17 -11.09 6.03
CA GLU A 46 -5.92 -12.22 6.58
C GLU A 46 -5.17 -13.56 6.49
N GLU A 47 -3.94 -13.57 5.96
CA GLU A 47 -3.12 -14.77 5.96
C GLU A 47 -2.83 -15.22 7.40
N PRO A 48 -2.86 -16.55 7.67
CA PRO A 48 -2.48 -17.06 8.97
C PRO A 48 -1.08 -16.57 9.35
N SER A 49 -0.96 -15.98 10.54
CA SER A 49 0.34 -15.58 11.06
C SER A 49 1.23 -16.82 11.18
N ARG A 50 2.42 -16.75 10.60
CA ARG A 50 3.43 -17.81 10.71
C ARG A 50 4.52 -17.41 11.70
N PRO A 51 4.92 -18.28 12.64
CA PRO A 51 6.07 -18.02 13.50
C PRO A 51 7.34 -17.77 12.69
N ILE A 52 8.13 -16.77 13.07
CA ILE A 52 9.34 -16.39 12.32
C ILE A 52 10.38 -17.52 12.29
N ASP A 53 10.43 -18.35 13.34
CA ASP A 53 11.31 -19.52 13.43
C ASP A 53 11.01 -20.56 12.34
N GLU A 54 9.73 -20.72 11.99
CA GLU A 54 9.35 -21.61 10.89
C GLU A 54 9.79 -21.06 9.53
N VAL A 55 9.69 -19.73 9.36
CA VAL A 55 10.18 -19.05 8.15
C VAL A 55 11.70 -19.20 8.02
N PHE A 56 12.45 -19.02 9.10
CA PHE A 56 13.90 -19.19 9.12
C PHE A 56 14.33 -20.62 8.82
N LYS A 57 13.60 -21.61 9.35
CA LYS A 57 13.83 -23.02 9.05
C LYS A 57 13.65 -23.33 7.55
N ASP A 58 12.61 -22.80 6.92
CA ASP A 58 12.39 -22.98 5.47
C ASP A 58 13.48 -22.31 4.62
N LEU A 59 13.91 -21.12 5.04
CA LEU A 59 14.94 -20.33 4.36
C LEU A 59 16.37 -20.82 4.66
N LYS A 60 16.54 -21.81 5.55
CA LYS A 60 17.84 -22.31 6.02
C LYS A 60 18.72 -21.20 6.59
N ILE A 61 18.11 -20.28 7.31
CA ILE A 61 18.81 -19.24 8.07
C ILE A 61 19.01 -19.79 9.48
N ASP A 62 20.26 -19.95 9.90
CA ASP A 62 20.58 -20.25 11.29
C ASP A 62 20.42 -18.95 12.09
N ALA A 63 19.40 -18.92 12.97
CA ALA A 63 19.08 -17.81 13.85
C ALA A 63 19.44 -18.12 15.31
#